data_AF-A0A975R2E4-F1
#
_entry.id   AF-A0A975R2E4-F1
#
_cell.length_a   1.000
_cell.length_b   1.000
_cell.length_c   1.000
_cell.angle_alpha   90.00
_cell.angle_beta   90.00
_cell.angle_gamma   90.00
#
_symmetry.space_group_name_H-M   'P 1'
#
loop_
_entity.id
_entity.type
_entity.pdbx_description
1 polymer ?
#
loop_
_entity_poly.entity_id
_entity_poly.type
_entity_poly.pdbx_seq_one_letter_code
_entity_poly.pdbx_strand_id
1 'polypeptide(L)'
;MLQVRTSRVREPRHRLVRTPERDVHVHLYERDDPAIGEYLLLRNHLRRNVDDRVLYERTKRTLLDKQWGDMNDYADAKTEVILAIKARARAACRR
;
A
#
# COMPACT_ATOMS: atom_id res chain seq x y z
N MET A 1 19.25 23.78 -12.24
CA MET A 1 17.89 23.22 -12.38
C MET A 1 18.00 21.70 -12.53
N LEU A 2 17.99 20.94 -11.42
CA LEU A 2 18.04 19.48 -11.51
C LEU A 2 16.66 18.97 -11.98
N GLN A 3 16.60 18.40 -13.17
CA GLN A 3 15.46 17.59 -13.59
C GLN A 3 15.45 16.29 -12.78
N VAL A 4 14.67 16.26 -11.69
CA VAL A 4 14.36 14.99 -11.02
C VAL A 4 13.44 14.20 -11.96
N ARG A 5 14.01 13.19 -12.63
CA ARG A 5 13.26 12.23 -13.45
C ARG A 5 12.44 11.30 -12.54
N THR A 6 11.33 11.80 -12.01
CA THR A 6 10.36 10.99 -11.27
C THR A 6 9.52 10.20 -12.28
N SER A 7 9.44 8.88 -12.18
CA SER A 7 8.42 8.14 -12.92
C SER A 7 7.07 8.32 -12.22
N ARG A 8 6.01 8.62 -12.99
CA ARG A 8 4.71 9.09 -12.50
C ARG A 8 3.60 8.14 -12.92
N VAL A 9 2.76 7.69 -11.98
CA VAL A 9 1.46 7.07 -12.28
C VAL A 9 0.38 8.13 -12.12
N ARG A 10 -0.57 8.17 -13.07
CA ARG A 10 -1.63 9.18 -13.14
C ARG A 10 -2.98 8.51 -13.27
N GLU A 11 -3.72 8.49 -12.17
CA GLU A 11 -5.10 7.99 -12.12
C GLU A 11 -6.06 9.15 -11.80
N PRO A 12 -7.36 9.05 -12.06
CA PRO A 12 -8.32 10.05 -11.58
C PRO A 12 -8.12 10.27 -10.08
N ARG A 13 -7.96 11.53 -9.65
CA ARG A 13 -7.78 11.92 -8.24
C ARG A 13 -6.51 11.40 -7.52
N HIS A 14 -5.62 10.67 -8.20
CA HIS A 14 -4.39 10.12 -7.61
C HIS A 14 -3.14 10.37 -8.47
N ARG A 15 -2.05 10.77 -7.83
CA ARG A 15 -0.71 10.83 -8.43
C ARG A 15 0.26 10.06 -7.55
N LEU A 16 1.07 9.21 -8.17
CA LEU A 16 2.25 8.61 -7.52
C LEU A 16 3.51 9.28 -8.04
N VAL A 17 4.31 9.81 -7.14
CA VAL A 17 5.64 10.36 -7.44
C VAL A 17 6.67 9.53 -6.68
N ARG A 18 7.76 9.18 -7.35
CA ARG A 18 8.88 8.44 -6.74
C ARG A 18 10.22 9.08 -7.04
N THR A 19 11.16 8.91 -6.11
CA THR A 19 12.58 9.21 -6.31
C THR A 19 13.16 8.34 -7.44
N PRO A 20 14.22 8.80 -8.13
CA PRO A 20 14.95 7.98 -9.10
C PRO A 20 15.41 6.64 -8.51
N GLU A 21 15.83 6.64 -7.24
CA GLU A 21 16.29 5.48 -6.48
C GLU A 21 15.16 4.52 -6.10
N ARG A 22 13.89 4.94 -6.24
CA ARG A 22 12.67 4.17 -5.91
C ARG A 22 12.56 3.75 -4.45
N ASP A 23 13.27 4.44 -3.56
CA ASP A 23 13.25 4.24 -2.12
C ASP A 23 12.09 4.97 -1.44
N VAL A 24 11.55 6.01 -2.08
CA VAL A 24 10.43 6.81 -1.57
C VAL A 24 9.29 6.90 -2.58
N HIS A 25 8.08 6.60 -2.12
CA HIS A 25 6.83 6.75 -2.85
C HIS A 25 5.94 7.80 -2.16
N VAL A 26 5.62 8.88 -2.88
CA VAL A 26 4.69 9.92 -2.43
C VAL A 26 3.37 9.74 -3.18
N HIS A 27 2.32 9.38 -2.44
CA HIS A 27 0.97 9.29 -2.97
C HIS A 27 0.24 10.61 -2.71
N LEU A 28 -0.12 11.33 -3.78
CA LEU A 28 -0.93 12.54 -3.70
C LEU A 28 -2.37 12.17 -4.08
N TYR A 29 -3.29 12.44 -3.17
CA TYR A 29 -4.71 12.25 -3.37
C TYR A 29 -5.42 13.61 -3.35
N GLU A 30 -6.52 13.72 -4.07
CA GLU A 30 -7.44 14.84 -3.87
C GLU A 30 -8.02 14.83 -2.45
N ARG A 31 -8.49 15.99 -2.00
CA ARG A 31 -9.13 16.11 -0.69
C ARG A 31 -10.31 15.14 -0.61
N ASP A 32 -10.45 14.52 0.56
CA ASP A 32 -11.51 13.57 0.90
C ASP A 32 -11.55 12.29 0.05
N ASP A 33 -10.47 11.97 -0.67
CA ASP A 33 -10.39 10.70 -1.38
C ASP A 33 -10.48 9.50 -0.40
N PRO A 34 -11.40 8.54 -0.62
CA PRO A 34 -11.60 7.42 0.29
C PRO A 34 -10.36 6.54 0.45
N ALA A 35 -9.45 6.52 -0.53
CA ALA A 35 -8.19 5.79 -0.43
C ALA A 35 -7.35 6.24 0.78
N ILE A 36 -7.42 7.52 1.16
CA ILE A 36 -6.70 8.05 2.34
C ILE A 36 -7.16 7.31 3.61
N GLY A 37 -8.47 7.21 3.82
CA GLY A 37 -9.04 6.49 4.97
C GLY A 37 -8.65 5.01 4.98
N GLU A 38 -8.63 4.39 3.81
CA GLU A 38 -8.22 3.00 3.62
C GLU A 38 -6.75 2.72 4.00
N TYR A 39 -5.83 3.63 3.65
CA TYR A 39 -4.43 3.53 4.08
C TYR A 39 -4.28 3.73 5.59
N LEU A 40 -4.99 4.71 6.15
CA LEU A 40 -4.94 5.00 7.59
C LEU A 40 -5.51 3.83 8.40
N LEU A 41 -6.60 3.22 7.94
CA LEU A 41 -7.22 2.04 8.56
C LEU A 41 -6.21 0.88 8.62
N LEU A 42 -5.62 0.50 7.48
CA LEU A 42 -4.63 -0.58 7.42
C LEU A 42 -3.44 -0.28 8.32
N ARG A 43 -2.85 0.92 8.20
CA ARG A 43 -1.68 1.34 8.97
C ARG A 43 -1.94 1.28 10.47
N ASN A 44 -3.04 1.86 10.92
CA ASN A 44 -3.36 1.95 12.34
C ASN A 44 -3.65 0.56 12.93
N HIS A 45 -4.31 -0.32 12.16
CA HIS A 45 -4.55 -1.70 12.57
C HIS A 45 -3.26 -2.50 12.71
N LEU A 46 -2.38 -2.48 11.70
CA LEU A 46 -1.09 -3.19 11.73
C LEU A 46 -0.14 -2.70 12.84
N ARG A 47 -0.31 -1.47 13.33
CA ARG A 47 0.45 -0.96 14.48
C ARG A 47 -0.04 -1.53 15.82
N ARG A 48 -1.30 -1.96 15.90
CA ARG A 48 -1.95 -2.39 17.15
C ARG A 48 -2.19 -3.90 17.20
N ASN A 49 -2.25 -4.57 16.06
CA ASN A 49 -2.49 -6.01 15.95
C ASN A 49 -1.22 -6.71 15.44
N VAL A 50 -0.53 -7.40 16.35
CA VAL A 50 0.74 -8.07 16.04
C VAL A 50 0.54 -9.25 15.09
N ASP A 51 -0.52 -10.03 15.24
CA ASP A 51 -0.79 -11.21 14.41
C ASP A 51 -1.00 -10.82 12.94
N ASP A 52 -1.80 -9.79 12.69
CA ASP A 52 -2.02 -9.29 11.33
C ASP A 52 -0.77 -8.62 10.75
N ARG A 53 0.09 -8.04 11.58
CA ARG A 53 1.39 -7.54 11.14
C ARG A 53 2.32 -8.67 10.71
N VAL A 54 2.41 -9.73 11.51
CA VAL A 54 3.22 -10.93 11.20
C VAL A 54 2.70 -11.60 9.93
N LEU A 55 1.37 -11.74 9.79
CA LEU A 55 0.74 -12.27 8.58
C LEU A 55 1.14 -11.43 7.35
N TYR A 56 0.97 -10.11 7.43
CA TYR A 56 1.28 -9.21 6.32
C TYR A 56 2.76 -9.26 5.94
N GLU A 57 3.66 -9.27 6.93
CA GLU A 57 5.10 -9.41 6.70
C GLU A 57 5.43 -10.73 6.01
N ARG A 58 4.95 -11.87 6.54
CA ARG A 58 5.19 -13.19 5.97
C ARG A 58 4.72 -13.25 4.52
N THR A 59 3.50 -12.78 4.24
CA THR A 59 2.98 -12.73 2.87
C THR A 59 3.89 -11.88 1.99
N LYS A 60 4.31 -10.69 2.43
CA LYS A 60 5.22 -9.85 1.65
C LYS A 60 6.56 -10.54 1.37
N ARG A 61 7.14 -11.25 2.34
CA ARG A 61 8.39 -12.00 2.16
C ARG A 61 8.22 -13.11 1.13
N THR A 62 7.21 -13.96 1.28
CA THR A 62 6.91 -15.01 0.29
C THR A 62 6.69 -14.46 -1.12
N LEU A 63 6.10 -13.26 -1.25
CA LEU A 63 5.91 -12.63 -2.56
C LEU A 63 7.21 -12.03 -3.11
N LEU A 64 8.13 -11.55 -2.27
CA LEU A 64 9.42 -11.04 -2.72
C LEU A 64 10.33 -12.14 -3.29
N ASP A 65 10.13 -13.39 -2.88
CA ASP A 65 10.88 -14.55 -3.40
C ASP A 65 10.46 -14.97 -4.82
N LYS A 66 9.42 -14.33 -5.38
CA LYS A 66 8.90 -14.62 -6.72
C LYS A 66 9.42 -13.61 -7.75
N GLN A 67 9.47 -14.04 -9.01
CA GLN A 67 9.69 -13.14 -10.15
C GLN A 67 8.37 -12.48 -10.56
N TRP A 68 8.45 -11.20 -10.91
CA TRP A 68 7.30 -10.38 -11.30
C TRP A 68 7.58 -9.72 -12.64
N GLY A 69 6.59 -9.73 -13.55
CA GLY A 69 6.70 -9.06 -14.85
C GLY A 69 6.61 -7.55 -14.70
N ASP A 70 5.66 -7.08 -13.88
CA ASP A 70 5.50 -5.69 -13.47
C ASP A 70 5.39 -5.57 -11.93
N MET A 71 5.78 -4.42 -11.40
CA MET A 71 5.50 -4.02 -10.02
C MET A 71 3.99 -4.03 -9.70
N ASN A 72 3.13 -3.80 -10.70
CA ASN A 72 1.68 -3.92 -10.54
C ASN A 72 1.25 -5.36 -10.24
N ASP A 73 1.85 -6.37 -10.88
CA ASP A 73 1.56 -7.78 -10.57
C ASP A 73 1.89 -8.12 -9.11
N TYR A 74 3.02 -7.60 -8.62
CA TYR A 74 3.41 -7.73 -7.22
C TYR A 74 2.47 -6.97 -6.26
N ALA A 75 1.95 -5.82 -6.69
CA ALA A 75 0.97 -5.06 -5.91
C ALA A 75 -0.35 -5.84 -5.81
N ASP A 76 -0.84 -6.36 -6.92
CA ASP A 76 -2.09 -7.12 -7.01
C ASP A 76 -2.02 -8.42 -6.20
N ALA A 77 -0.87 -9.10 -6.21
CA ALA A 77 -0.67 -10.32 -5.43
C ALA A 77 -0.80 -10.11 -3.89
N LYS A 78 -0.75 -8.87 -3.40
CA LYS A 78 -0.99 -8.55 -1.97
C LYS A 78 -2.44 -8.19 -1.68
N THR A 79 -3.28 -8.01 -2.70
CA THR A 79 -4.62 -7.46 -2.54
C THR A 79 -5.45 -8.29 -1.56
N GLU A 80 -5.42 -9.61 -1.69
CA GLU A 80 -6.21 -10.51 -0.82
C GLU A 80 -5.88 -10.33 0.67
N VAL A 81 -4.59 -10.38 1.04
CA VAL A 81 -4.19 -10.22 2.45
C VAL A 81 -4.54 -8.82 2.98
N ILE A 82 -4.39 -7.78 2.16
CA ILE A 82 -4.72 -6.40 2.54
C ILE A 82 -6.23 -6.27 2.80
N LEU A 83 -7.07 -6.80 1.91
CA LEU A 83 -8.52 -6.76 2.06
C LEU A 83 -8.98 -7.53 3.30
N ALA A 84 -8.41 -8.70 3.56
CA ALA A 84 -8.73 -9.49 4.75
C ALA A 84 -8.38 -8.76 6.05
N ILE A 85 -7.20 -8.13 6.13
CA ILE A 85 -6.77 -7.34 7.28
C ILE A 85 -7.68 -6.12 7.47
N LYS A 86 -8.01 -5.40 6.40
CA LYS A 86 -8.94 -4.26 6.46
C LYS A 86 -10.32 -4.68 6.95
N ALA A 87 -10.82 -5.85 6.53
CA ALA A 87 -12.10 -6.38 7.02
C ALA A 87 -12.07 -6.61 8.53
N ARG A 88 -11.00 -7.25 9.05
CA ARG A 88 -10.78 -7.42 10.50
C ARG A 88 -10.65 -6.08 11.23
N ALA A 89 -9.93 -5.12 10.67
CA ALA A 89 -9.80 -3.78 11.23
C ALA A 89 -11.16 -3.08 11.39
N ARG A 90 -12.02 -3.14 10.36
CA ARG A 90 -13.39 -2.59 10.45
C ARG A 90 -14.23 -3.32 11.49
N ALA A 91 -14.08 -4.63 11.61
CA ALA A 91 -14.80 -5.41 12.62
C ALA A 91 -14.36 -5.06 14.05
N ALA A 92 -13.08 -4.76 14.26
CA ALA A 92 -12.55 -4.34 15.55
C ALA A 92 -12.98 -2.92 15.95
N CYS A 93 -13.05 -1.97 15.01
CA CYS A 93 -13.54 -0.61 15.27
C CYS A 93 -15.06 -0.51 15.51
N ARG A 94 -15.83 -1.54 15.13
CA ARG A 94 -17.28 -1.61 15.37
C ARG A 94 -17.64 -2.18 16.75
N ARG A 95 -16.65 -2.62 17.51
CA ARG A 95 -16.79 -3.04 18.90
C ARG A 95 -16.39 -1.90 19.82
#